data_AF-A0A9P1D4E8-F1
#
_entry.id   AF-A0A9P1D4E8-F1
#
_cell.length_a   1.000
_cell.length_b   1.000
_cell.length_c   1.000
_cell.angle_alpha   90.00
_cell.angle_beta   90.00
_cell.angle_gamma   90.00
#
_symmetry.space_group_name_H-M   'P 1'
#
loop_
_entity.id
_entity.type
_entity.pdbx_description
1 polymer ?
#
loop_
_entity_poly.entity_id
_entity_poly.type
_entity_poly.pdbx_seq_one_letter_code
_entity_poly.pdbx_strand_id
1 'polypeptide(L)'
;ALRRSQELAAQQEVVCNAAHVAYVLVAEVLGTTGAPTPWGANVPGAAADLLTRAQLGSENLDQLLHAAAAQRAPAKVGLRDLCAALFQEDLGLSQLLHSHGLTAEGLRGALQASGQSLVPPPGASAPVLPLMQRERPKGASDEEDDSSSILERFGKDLVAEAAAGRLDTVFGREKEVQRVLHVLARRNKPN
;
A
#
# COMPACT_ATOMS: atom_id res chain seq x y z
N ALA A 1 0.93 -12.64 -3.97
CA ALA A 1 2.04 -12.61 -4.95
C ALA A 1 2.71 -13.97 -5.23
N LEU A 2 3.94 -14.27 -4.75
CA LEU A 2 4.80 -15.34 -5.33
C LEU A 2 4.21 -16.76 -5.32
N ARG A 3 3.55 -17.17 -4.24
CA ARG A 3 2.92 -18.49 -4.17
C ARG A 3 1.77 -18.60 -5.19
N ARG A 4 0.97 -17.55 -5.35
CA ARG A 4 -0.13 -17.51 -6.33
C ARG A 4 0.40 -17.50 -7.77
N SER A 5 1.53 -16.83 -8.03
CA SER A 5 2.14 -16.87 -9.36
C SER A 5 2.67 -18.26 -9.69
N GLN A 6 3.22 -18.99 -8.71
CA GLN A 6 3.62 -20.39 -8.90
C GLN A 6 2.42 -21.31 -9.13
N GLU A 7 1.32 -21.11 -8.40
CA GLU A 7 0.08 -21.86 -8.59
C GLU A 7 -0.51 -21.62 -10.00
N LEU A 8 -0.48 -20.38 -10.51
CA LEU A 8 -0.89 -20.06 -11.88
C LEU A 8 0.03 -20.69 -12.92
N ALA A 9 1.35 -20.63 -12.71
CA ALA A 9 2.31 -21.24 -13.61
C ALA A 9 2.12 -22.77 -13.67
N ALA A 10 1.85 -23.41 -12.54
CA ALA A 10 1.54 -24.84 -12.45
C ALA A 10 0.24 -25.21 -13.20
N GLN A 11 -0.79 -24.36 -13.16
CA GLN A 11 -2.03 -24.57 -13.93
C GLN A 11 -1.81 -24.46 -15.44
N GLN A 12 -0.81 -23.68 -15.87
CA GLN A 12 -0.45 -23.52 -17.27
C GLN A 12 0.60 -24.52 -17.74
N GLU A 13 1.10 -25.39 -16.86
CA GLU A 13 2.22 -26.32 -17.12
C GLU A 13 3.52 -25.61 -17.57
N VAL A 14 3.72 -24.35 -17.15
CA VAL A 14 4.89 -23.51 -17.50
C VAL A 14 5.71 -23.17 -16.25
N VAL A 15 7.01 -22.90 -16.43
CA VAL A 15 7.89 -22.43 -15.35
C VAL A 15 7.49 -21.02 -14.92
N CYS A 16 7.46 -20.78 -13.61
CA CYS A 16 7.11 -19.47 -13.06
C CYS A 16 8.11 -18.39 -13.50
N ASN A 17 7.62 -17.34 -14.15
CA ASN A 17 8.42 -16.25 -14.71
C ASN A 17 7.96 -14.88 -14.17
N ALA A 18 8.65 -13.80 -14.58
CA ALA A 18 8.32 -12.45 -14.14
C ALA A 18 6.91 -11.99 -14.56
N ALA A 19 6.46 -12.30 -15.78
CA ALA A 19 5.10 -11.99 -16.25
C ALA A 19 4.00 -12.59 -15.35
N HIS A 20 4.16 -13.82 -14.84
CA HIS A 20 3.21 -14.41 -13.88
C HIS A 20 3.12 -13.57 -12.60
N VAL A 21 4.26 -13.07 -12.10
CA VAL A 21 4.31 -12.20 -10.93
C VAL A 21 3.64 -10.85 -11.25
N ALA A 22 3.92 -10.26 -12.41
CA ALA A 22 3.32 -9.01 -12.87
C ALA A 22 1.80 -9.10 -12.95
N TYR A 23 1.27 -10.17 -13.56
CA TYR A 23 -0.16 -10.43 -13.66
C TYR A 23 -0.82 -10.51 -12.27
N VAL A 24 -0.25 -11.30 -11.36
CA VAL A 24 -0.78 -11.44 -10.00
C VAL A 24 -0.75 -10.11 -9.25
N LEU A 25 0.30 -9.30 -9.43
CA LEU A 25 0.40 -7.99 -8.81
C LEU A 25 -0.68 -7.03 -9.32
N VAL A 26 -0.86 -6.95 -10.64
CA VAL A 26 -1.91 -6.12 -11.24
C VAL A 26 -3.29 -6.60 -10.77
N ALA A 27 -3.53 -7.90 -10.74
CA ALA A 27 -4.78 -8.50 -10.25
C ALA A 27 -5.03 -8.24 -8.76
N GLU A 28 -4.01 -8.31 -7.90
CA GLU A 28 -4.12 -8.08 -6.45
C GLU A 28 -4.30 -6.61 -6.09
N VAL A 29 -3.72 -5.69 -6.89
CA VAL A 29 -3.72 -4.25 -6.58
C VAL A 29 -4.92 -3.52 -7.19
N LEU A 30 -5.22 -3.80 -8.46
CA LEU A 30 -6.22 -3.06 -9.24
C LEU A 30 -7.51 -3.87 -9.45
N GLY A 31 -7.46 -5.18 -9.25
CA GLY A 31 -8.51 -6.10 -9.68
C GLY A 31 -8.48 -6.29 -11.21
N THR A 32 -8.87 -7.48 -11.67
CA THR A 32 -9.01 -7.75 -13.12
C THR A 32 -10.40 -7.41 -13.65
N THR A 33 -11.34 -7.05 -12.76
CA THR A 33 -12.68 -6.61 -13.12
C THR A 33 -12.57 -5.21 -13.74
N GLY A 34 -13.23 -4.99 -14.88
CA GLY A 34 -13.07 -3.82 -15.76
C GLY A 34 -13.48 -2.45 -15.19
N ALA A 35 -13.31 -2.22 -13.89
CA ALA A 35 -13.36 -0.89 -13.31
C ALA A 35 -12.17 -0.08 -13.85
N PRO A 36 -12.40 1.10 -14.44
CA PRO A 36 -11.31 1.95 -14.90
C PRO A 36 -10.48 2.40 -13.68
N THR A 37 -9.16 2.32 -13.79
CA THR A 37 -8.31 2.90 -12.75
C THR A 37 -8.50 4.41 -12.68
N PRO A 38 -8.17 5.08 -11.57
CA PRO A 38 -8.31 6.52 -11.42
C PRO A 38 -7.59 7.35 -12.51
N TRP A 39 -6.56 6.78 -13.15
CA TRP A 39 -5.80 7.38 -14.25
C TRP A 39 -6.10 6.77 -15.62
N GLY A 40 -7.19 6.00 -15.76
CA GLY A 40 -7.69 5.52 -17.06
C GLY A 40 -6.85 4.43 -17.72
N ALA A 41 -6.14 3.60 -16.96
CA ALA A 41 -5.36 2.48 -17.51
C ALA A 41 -6.25 1.32 -17.96
N ASN A 42 -5.84 0.66 -19.05
CA ASN A 42 -6.50 -0.54 -19.56
C ASN A 42 -5.98 -1.79 -18.83
N VAL A 43 -6.46 -2.00 -17.61
CA VAL A 43 -6.12 -3.18 -16.79
C VAL A 43 -6.45 -4.51 -17.45
N PRO A 44 -7.64 -4.73 -18.07
CA PRO A 44 -7.95 -6.03 -18.68
C PRO A 44 -7.08 -6.32 -19.91
N GLY A 45 -6.76 -5.30 -20.73
CA GLY A 45 -5.84 -5.44 -21.85
C GLY A 45 -4.42 -5.78 -21.40
N ALA A 46 -3.90 -5.06 -20.39
CA ALA A 46 -2.59 -5.36 -19.82
C ALA A 46 -2.53 -6.77 -19.21
N ALA A 47 -3.56 -7.18 -18.50
CA ALA A 47 -3.64 -8.51 -17.88
C ALA A 47 -3.62 -9.64 -18.91
N ALA A 48 -4.30 -9.46 -20.05
CA ALA A 48 -4.29 -10.42 -21.15
C ALA A 48 -2.90 -10.55 -21.79
N ASP A 49 -2.27 -9.42 -22.11
CA ASP A 49 -0.93 -9.42 -22.73
C ASP A 49 0.15 -9.99 -21.78
N LEU A 50 0.02 -9.72 -20.47
CA LEU A 50 0.89 -10.30 -19.45
C LEU A 50 0.73 -11.83 -19.37
N LEU A 51 -0.49 -12.36 -19.48
CA LEU A 51 -0.71 -13.81 -19.54
C LEU A 51 -0.14 -14.43 -20.81
N THR A 52 -0.25 -13.76 -21.96
CA THR A 52 0.36 -14.23 -23.21
C THR A 52 1.89 -14.28 -23.09
N ARG A 53 2.51 -13.25 -22.48
CA ARG A 53 3.96 -13.25 -22.19
C ARG A 53 4.36 -14.30 -21.18
N ALA A 54 3.52 -14.53 -20.18
CA ALA A 54 3.74 -15.57 -19.17
C ALA A 54 3.83 -16.97 -19.81
N GLN A 55 3.06 -17.25 -20.85
CA GLN A 55 3.13 -18.51 -21.59
C GLN A 55 4.37 -18.62 -22.48
N LEU A 56 4.89 -17.50 -23.01
CA LEU A 56 6.08 -17.47 -23.86
C LEU A 56 7.39 -17.69 -23.09
N GLY A 57 7.40 -17.50 -21.77
CA GLY A 57 8.54 -17.89 -20.92
C GLY A 57 9.79 -17.00 -21.05
N SER A 58 9.69 -15.81 -21.63
CA SER A 58 10.87 -15.00 -21.99
C SER A 58 11.52 -14.22 -20.85
N GLU A 59 10.90 -14.15 -19.67
CA GLU A 59 11.26 -13.16 -18.66
C GLU A 59 11.79 -13.79 -17.37
N ASN A 60 12.98 -13.35 -16.93
CA ASN A 60 13.69 -13.99 -15.83
C ASN A 60 13.14 -13.56 -14.47
N LEU A 61 12.59 -14.53 -13.72
CA LEU A 61 12.11 -14.31 -12.35
C LEU A 61 13.25 -13.90 -11.40
N ASP A 62 14.43 -14.51 -11.54
CA ASP A 62 15.57 -14.24 -10.65
C ASP A 62 16.07 -12.79 -10.78
N GLN A 63 16.05 -12.23 -11.99
CA GLN A 63 16.41 -10.82 -12.21
C GLN A 63 15.42 -9.88 -11.51
N LEU A 64 14.12 -10.17 -11.59
CA LEU A 64 13.09 -9.40 -10.87
C LEU A 64 13.31 -9.46 -9.35
N LEU A 65 13.55 -10.65 -8.80
CA LEU A 65 13.74 -10.83 -7.36
C LEU A 65 15.02 -10.13 -6.88
N HIS A 66 16.10 -10.20 -7.66
CA HIS A 66 17.35 -9.51 -7.35
C HIS A 66 17.17 -7.99 -7.39
N ALA A 67 16.48 -7.48 -8.41
CA ALA A 67 16.11 -6.06 -8.54
C ALA A 67 15.22 -5.56 -7.40
N ALA A 68 14.27 -6.38 -6.93
CA ALA A 68 13.42 -6.05 -5.80
C ALA A 68 14.19 -6.04 -4.47
N ALA A 69 15.13 -6.99 -4.31
CA ALA A 69 16.01 -7.05 -3.13
C ALA A 69 17.03 -5.90 -3.09
N ALA A 70 17.58 -5.49 -4.24
CA ALA A 70 18.55 -4.41 -4.34
C ALA A 70 17.99 -3.05 -3.90
N GLN A 71 16.70 -2.83 -4.09
CA GLN A 71 16.02 -1.59 -3.66
C GLN A 71 15.85 -1.50 -2.13
N ARG A 72 16.10 -2.59 -1.38
CA ARG A 72 15.91 -2.60 0.09
C ARG A 72 16.87 -3.53 0.83
N ALA A 73 17.88 -2.97 1.47
CA ALA A 73 18.66 -3.65 2.50
C ALA A 73 18.00 -3.48 3.88
N PRO A 74 18.08 -4.43 4.84
CA PRO A 74 17.86 -5.87 4.84
C PRO A 74 16.53 -6.19 5.56
N ALA A 75 15.40 -5.74 5.02
CA ALA A 75 14.08 -5.96 5.61
C ALA A 75 13.14 -6.48 4.51
N LYS A 76 12.54 -7.66 4.76
CA LYS A 76 11.55 -8.39 3.94
C LYS A 76 11.05 -7.64 2.69
N VAL A 77 11.32 -8.19 1.50
CA VAL A 77 10.84 -7.65 0.21
C VAL A 77 9.31 -7.54 0.25
N GLY A 78 8.81 -6.31 0.09
CA GLY A 78 7.38 -6.02 0.09
C GLY A 78 6.78 -6.00 -1.32
N LEU A 79 5.45 -5.91 -1.38
CA LEU A 79 4.69 -5.79 -2.63
C LEU A 79 5.10 -4.54 -3.44
N ARG A 80 5.39 -3.45 -2.73
CA ARG A 80 5.88 -2.18 -3.31
C ARG A 80 7.22 -2.35 -4.02
N ASP A 81 8.13 -3.12 -3.44
CA ASP A 81 9.48 -3.31 -3.97
C ASP A 81 9.43 -4.19 -5.23
N LEU A 82 8.55 -5.21 -5.24
CA LEU A 82 8.24 -5.99 -6.44
C LEU A 82 7.62 -5.13 -7.55
N CYS A 83 6.64 -4.28 -7.22
CA CYS A 83 6.06 -3.38 -8.21
C CYS A 83 7.07 -2.39 -8.77
N ALA A 84 8.03 -1.91 -7.96
CA ALA A 84 9.09 -1.06 -8.45
C ALA A 84 10.08 -1.83 -9.36
N ALA A 85 10.37 -3.09 -9.04
CA ALA A 85 11.23 -3.95 -9.85
C ALA A 85 10.63 -4.27 -11.24
N LEU A 86 9.30 -4.37 -11.36
CA LEU A 86 8.63 -4.61 -12.65
C LEU A 86 8.89 -3.53 -13.71
N PHE A 87 9.12 -2.29 -13.29
CA PHE A 87 9.32 -1.16 -14.19
C PHE A 87 10.79 -0.89 -14.51
N GLN A 88 11.72 -1.73 -14.02
CA GLN A 88 13.11 -1.64 -14.43
C GLN A 88 13.27 -2.05 -15.91
N GLU A 89 14.25 -1.47 -16.58
CA GLU A 89 14.42 -1.57 -18.04
C GLU A 89 14.78 -3.00 -18.49
N ASP A 90 15.37 -3.81 -17.61
CA ASP A 90 15.93 -5.12 -17.96
C ASP A 90 14.88 -6.19 -18.29
N LEU A 91 13.62 -6.00 -17.90
CA LEU A 91 12.59 -7.04 -17.97
C LEU A 91 11.72 -6.99 -19.23
N GLY A 92 11.80 -5.92 -20.04
CA GLY A 92 10.96 -5.74 -21.24
C GLY A 92 9.45 -5.64 -20.98
N LEU A 93 9.01 -5.76 -19.73
CA LEU A 93 7.62 -5.60 -19.27
C LEU A 93 7.22 -4.14 -19.13
N SER A 94 8.18 -3.25 -18.86
CA SER A 94 7.93 -1.83 -18.65
C SER A 94 7.25 -1.21 -19.87
N GLN A 95 7.68 -1.52 -21.10
CA GLN A 95 7.10 -0.96 -22.32
C GLN A 95 5.64 -1.40 -22.53
N LEU A 96 5.32 -2.65 -22.22
CA LEU A 96 3.97 -3.21 -22.30
C LEU A 96 3.05 -2.55 -21.26
N LEU A 97 3.53 -2.40 -20.02
CA LEU A 97 2.76 -1.72 -18.97
C LEU A 97 2.48 -0.26 -19.36
N HIS A 98 3.47 0.46 -19.90
CA HIS A 98 3.29 1.82 -20.39
C HIS A 98 2.31 1.91 -21.56
N SER A 99 2.31 0.96 -22.50
CA SER A 99 1.38 0.99 -23.64
C SER A 99 -0.09 0.84 -23.20
N HIS A 100 -0.34 0.20 -22.06
CA HIS A 100 -1.68 0.08 -21.47
C HIS A 100 -2.00 1.18 -20.44
N GLY A 101 -1.12 2.18 -20.30
CA GLY A 101 -1.30 3.30 -19.36
C GLY A 101 -1.04 2.93 -17.89
N LEU A 102 -0.41 1.79 -17.61
CA LEU A 102 0.02 1.42 -16.27
C LEU A 102 1.37 2.07 -15.98
N THR A 103 1.37 3.05 -15.07
CA THR A 103 2.58 3.71 -14.59
C THR A 103 3.00 3.15 -13.24
N ALA A 104 4.31 3.20 -12.96
CA ALA A 104 4.86 2.77 -11.66
C ALA A 104 4.27 3.59 -10.50
N GLU A 105 4.05 4.89 -10.73
CA GLU A 105 3.45 5.80 -9.76
C GLU A 105 1.98 5.50 -9.51
N GLY A 106 1.23 5.18 -10.57
CA GLY A 106 -0.15 4.75 -10.46
C GLY A 106 -0.26 3.50 -9.61
N LEU A 107 0.42 2.42 -10.00
CA LEU A 107 0.41 1.16 -9.25
C LEU A 107 0.82 1.35 -7.78
N ARG A 108 1.81 2.20 -7.52
CA ARG A 108 2.25 2.57 -6.16
C ARG A 108 1.17 3.33 -5.39
N GLY A 109 0.49 4.28 -6.02
CA GLY A 109 -0.63 5.02 -5.43
C GLY A 109 -1.82 4.10 -5.12
N ALA A 110 -2.16 3.17 -6.01
CA ALA A 110 -3.18 2.16 -5.74
C ALA A 110 -2.79 1.24 -4.58
N LEU A 111 -1.53 0.79 -4.50
CA LEU A 111 -1.04 0.01 -3.36
C LEU A 111 -1.19 0.74 -2.02
N GLN A 112 -0.91 2.04 -2.01
CA GLN A 112 -1.08 2.90 -0.84
C GLN A 112 -2.57 3.07 -0.47
N ALA A 113 -3.42 3.30 -1.47
CA ALA A 113 -4.87 3.46 -1.28
C ALA A 113 -5.56 2.15 -0.84
N SER A 114 -5.12 1.00 -1.35
CA SER A 114 -5.64 -0.33 -1.02
C SER A 114 -5.22 -0.83 0.37
N GLY A 115 -4.45 -0.04 1.13
CA GLY A 115 -4.01 -0.40 2.49
C GLY A 115 -3.04 -1.60 2.53
N GLN A 116 -2.59 -2.11 1.39
CA GLN A 116 -1.63 -3.22 1.29
C GLN A 116 -0.17 -2.79 1.53
N SER A 117 0.04 -1.55 2.00
CA SER A 117 1.33 -1.01 2.38
C SER A 117 1.45 -0.89 3.90
N LEU A 118 1.95 -1.95 4.54
CA LEU A 118 2.54 -1.82 5.88
C LEU A 118 3.86 -1.04 5.74
N VAL A 119 3.90 0.11 6.41
CA VAL A 119 5.01 1.07 6.60
C VAL A 119 5.12 2.18 5.53
N PRO A 120 4.84 3.46 5.87
CA PRO A 120 5.16 4.60 5.03
C PRO A 120 6.68 4.82 4.96
N PRO A 121 7.23 5.33 3.84
CA PRO A 121 8.63 5.77 3.79
C PRO A 121 8.82 6.97 4.76
N PRO A 122 9.98 7.09 5.44
CA PRO A 122 10.23 8.26 6.26
C PRO A 122 10.37 9.48 5.35
N GLY A 123 9.49 10.49 5.53
CA GLY A 123 9.71 11.83 4.99
C GLY A 123 8.85 12.30 3.81
N ALA A 124 7.73 11.67 3.47
CA ALA A 124 6.80 12.22 2.47
C ALA A 124 5.46 12.59 3.11
N SER A 125 5.26 13.89 3.35
CA SER A 125 3.98 14.50 3.69
C SER A 125 2.91 14.07 2.68
N ALA A 126 1.80 13.53 3.18
CA ALA A 126 0.68 13.09 2.37
C ALA A 126 0.10 14.26 1.55
N PRO A 127 -0.23 14.10 0.26
CA PRO A 127 -1.24 14.93 -0.36
C PRO A 127 -2.60 14.38 0.07
N VAL A 128 -3.26 15.10 0.96
CA VAL A 128 -4.70 14.93 1.22
C VAL A 128 -5.41 15.37 -0.06
N LEU A 129 -6.03 14.44 -0.80
CA LEU A 129 -7.02 14.79 -1.82
C LEU A 129 -8.44 14.75 -1.22
N PRO A 130 -9.32 15.69 -1.62
CA PRO A 130 -10.56 16.00 -0.92
C PRO A 130 -11.80 15.31 -1.54
N LEU A 131 -12.93 15.48 -0.84
CA LEU A 131 -14.34 15.22 -1.20
C LEU A 131 -14.97 13.87 -0.78
N MET A 132 -15.57 13.90 0.41
CA MET A 132 -17.02 13.64 0.56
C MET A 132 -17.52 14.37 1.82
N GLN A 133 -17.47 15.71 1.82
CA GLN A 133 -18.06 16.52 2.89
C GLN A 133 -19.57 16.53 2.72
N ARG A 134 -20.24 15.83 3.63
CA ARG A 134 -21.67 15.97 3.89
C ARG A 134 -21.86 17.31 4.60
N GLU A 135 -22.55 18.22 3.94
CA GLU A 135 -22.79 19.60 4.36
C GLU A 135 -23.21 19.72 5.83
N ARG A 136 -22.46 20.51 6.61
CA ARG A 136 -22.97 21.22 7.80
C ARG A 136 -22.38 22.63 7.82
N PRO A 137 -23.16 23.63 8.28
CA PRO A 137 -22.94 25.02 7.92
C PRO A 137 -21.76 25.64 8.69
N LYS A 138 -21.13 26.57 7.97
CA LYS A 138 -20.01 27.43 8.29
C LYS A 138 -20.29 28.28 9.54
N GLY A 139 -19.36 28.30 10.50
CA GLY A 139 -19.42 29.18 11.66
C GLY A 139 -18.10 29.22 12.44
N ALA A 140 -17.35 30.28 12.19
CA ALA A 140 -16.37 30.95 13.07
C ALA A 140 -14.95 30.37 13.26
N SER A 141 -14.00 31.20 12.75
CA SER A 141 -12.67 31.58 13.27
C SER A 141 -11.53 30.55 13.35
N ASP A 142 -10.58 30.75 12.44
CA ASP A 142 -9.18 30.32 12.48
C ASP A 142 -8.46 30.80 13.75
N GLU A 143 -8.22 29.90 14.71
CA GLU A 143 -7.26 30.08 15.82
C GLU A 143 -6.68 28.71 16.24
N GLU A 144 -6.02 27.97 15.34
CA GLU A 144 -5.43 26.65 15.67
C GLU A 144 -3.95 26.47 15.28
N ASP A 145 -3.17 27.54 15.07
CA ASP A 145 -1.76 27.41 14.65
C ASP A 145 -0.70 27.53 15.77
N ASP A 146 -1.07 27.79 17.03
CA ASP A 146 -0.07 27.97 18.12
C ASP A 146 -0.15 26.91 19.25
N SER A 147 -1.14 26.01 19.23
CA SER A 147 -1.31 24.95 20.23
C SER A 147 -0.45 23.71 19.97
N SER A 148 -0.02 23.50 18.72
CA SER A 148 0.85 22.40 18.29
C SER A 148 2.27 22.48 18.87
N SER A 149 2.80 23.71 18.99
CA SER A 149 4.17 24.01 19.45
C SER A 149 4.49 23.61 20.90
N ILE A 150 3.50 23.66 21.80
CA ILE A 150 3.73 23.40 23.24
C ILE A 150 3.60 21.91 23.56
N LEU A 151 2.63 21.21 22.96
CA LEU A 151 2.45 19.77 23.15
C LEU A 151 3.64 18.98 22.60
N GLU A 152 4.23 19.38 21.47
CA GLU A 152 5.40 18.70 20.91
C GLU A 152 6.65 18.86 21.80
N ARG A 153 6.74 19.94 22.57
CA ARG A 153 7.88 20.22 23.44
C ARG A 153 7.81 19.51 24.79
N PHE A 154 6.61 19.28 25.33
CA PHE A 154 6.42 18.77 26.70
C PHE A 154 5.53 17.52 26.81
N GLY A 155 4.78 17.20 25.76
CA GLY A 155 3.89 16.05 25.68
C GLY A 155 4.44 14.97 24.74
N LYS A 156 3.97 13.75 24.93
CA LYS A 156 4.12 12.66 23.97
C LYS A 156 2.74 12.19 23.55
N ASP A 157 2.52 12.12 22.24
CA ASP A 157 1.29 11.56 21.70
C ASP A 157 1.36 10.02 21.66
N LEU A 158 0.79 9.39 22.69
CA LEU A 158 0.73 7.93 22.80
C LEU A 158 -0.19 7.30 21.75
N VAL A 159 -1.16 8.03 21.18
CA VAL A 159 -2.07 7.48 20.16
C VAL A 159 -1.32 7.34 18.84
N ALA A 160 -0.54 8.35 18.46
CA ALA A 160 0.34 8.28 17.29
C ALA A 160 1.42 7.19 17.44
N GLU A 161 1.97 7.01 18.64
CA GLU A 161 2.92 5.93 18.93
C GLU A 161 2.26 4.53 18.87
N ALA A 162 1.02 4.39 19.33
CA ALA A 162 0.22 3.16 19.21
C ALA A 162 -0.03 2.81 17.74
N ALA A 163 -0.48 3.80 16.94
CA ALA A 163 -0.77 3.61 15.52
C ALA A 163 0.48 3.23 14.71
N ALA A 164 1.65 3.74 15.12
CA ALA A 164 2.94 3.37 14.56
C ALA A 164 3.46 1.99 15.04
N GLY A 165 2.75 1.31 15.95
CA GLY A 165 3.16 0.00 16.49
C GLY A 165 4.39 0.07 17.39
N ARG A 166 4.70 1.24 17.97
CA ARG A 166 5.88 1.45 18.83
C ARG A 166 5.60 1.25 20.31
N LEU A 167 4.33 1.16 20.71
CA LEU A 167 3.95 0.85 22.09
C LEU A 167 3.94 -0.65 22.35
N ASP A 168 4.46 -1.03 23.51
CA ASP A 168 4.43 -2.41 23.96
C ASP A 168 3.02 -2.83 24.37
N THR A 169 2.73 -4.11 24.18
CA THR A 169 1.43 -4.68 24.54
C THR A 169 1.32 -4.86 26.04
N VAL A 170 0.20 -4.40 26.62
CA VAL A 170 -0.02 -4.47 28.07
C VAL A 170 -0.82 -5.73 28.41
N PHE A 171 -0.21 -6.66 29.14
CA PHE A 171 -0.86 -7.90 29.58
C PHE A 171 -1.38 -7.81 31.02
N GLY A 172 -2.57 -8.35 31.29
CA GLY A 172 -3.09 -8.55 32.65
C GLY A 172 -3.64 -7.29 33.33
N ARG A 173 -3.93 -6.24 32.56
CA ARG A 173 -4.49 -4.96 33.06
C ARG A 173 -5.86 -4.63 32.47
N GLU A 174 -6.61 -5.65 32.05
CA GLU A 174 -7.86 -5.49 31.31
C GLU A 174 -8.93 -4.81 32.17
N LYS A 175 -8.96 -5.10 33.48
CA LYS A 175 -9.93 -4.52 34.43
C LYS A 175 -9.69 -3.03 34.65
N GLU A 176 -8.44 -2.62 34.75
CA GLU A 176 -8.01 -1.23 34.91
C GLU A 176 -8.32 -0.43 33.64
N VAL A 177 -7.98 -0.98 32.47
CA VAL A 177 -8.27 -0.35 31.17
C VAL A 177 -9.77 -0.13 31.00
N GLN A 178 -10.59 -1.15 31.31
CA GLN A 178 -12.06 -1.03 31.25
C GLN A 178 -12.60 0.01 32.25
N ARG A 179 -12.04 0.08 33.47
CA ARG A 179 -12.45 1.05 34.48
C ARG A 179 -12.13 2.48 34.04
N VAL A 180 -10.94 2.73 33.51
CA VAL A 180 -10.54 4.05 33.00
C VAL A 180 -11.44 4.46 31.84
N LEU A 181 -11.65 3.57 30.87
CA LEU A 181 -12.55 3.82 29.75
C LEU A 181 -13.97 4.15 30.22
N HIS A 182 -14.48 3.40 31.20
CA HIS A 182 -15.80 3.64 31.77
C HIS A 182 -15.90 4.99 32.49
N VAL A 183 -14.86 5.42 33.22
CA VAL A 183 -14.82 6.74 33.88
C VAL A 183 -14.80 7.87 32.85
N LEU A 184 -13.90 7.78 31.86
CA LEU A 184 -13.76 8.78 30.80
C LEU A 184 -15.01 8.92 29.92
N ALA A 185 -15.80 7.84 29.76
CA ALA A 185 -17.04 7.85 28.99
C ALA A 185 -18.25 8.45 29.74
N ARG A 186 -18.13 8.80 31.03
CA ARG A 186 -19.25 9.39 31.79
C ARG A 186 -19.50 10.82 31.36
N ARG A 187 -20.78 11.15 31.20
CA ARG A 187 -21.23 12.52 30.88
C ARG A 187 -20.98 13.52 32.02
N ASN A 188 -21.01 13.05 33.27
CA ASN A 188 -20.79 13.89 34.44
C ASN A 188 -19.56 13.38 35.21
N LYS A 189 -18.64 14.30 35.55
CA LYS A 189 -17.34 14.03 36.20
C LYS A 189 -16.48 13.02 35.42
N PRO A 190 -15.97 13.39 34.24
CA PRO A 190 -15.16 12.51 33.39
C PRO A 190 -13.73 12.29 33.89
N ASN A 191 -13.30 13.02 34.93
CA ASN A 191 -11.98 12.91 35.56
C ASN A 191 -12.14 12.79 37.08
#